data_AF-A0A958S670-F1
#
_entry.id   AF-A0A958S670-F1
#
_cell.length_a   1.000
_cell.length_b   1.000
_cell.length_c   1.000
_cell.angle_alpha   90.00
_cell.angle_beta   90.00
_cell.angle_gamma   90.00
#
_symmetry.space_group_name_H-M   'P 1'
#
loop_
_entity.id
_entity.type
_entity.pdbx_description
1 polymer ?
#
loop_
_entity_poly.entity_id
_entity_poly.type
_entity_poly.pdbx_seq_one_letter_code
_entity_poly.pdbx_strand_id
1 'polypeptide(L)' 'MDKESQNDKGKDLLEQVIHLTGIPAKAIRRELKSILDKKNIDLNSLTIDELRRVVASYLREIMSTALDRSQHDKSEN' A
#
# COMPACT_ATOMS: atom_id res chain seq x y z
N MET A 1 -4.96 33.42 -3.00
CA MET A 1 -3.65 32.73 -2.98
C MET A 1 -3.90 31.51 -2.13
N ASP A 2 -4.28 30.39 -2.74
CA ASP A 2 -4.83 29.24 -2.03
C ASP A 2 -4.13 27.98 -2.53
N LYS A 3 -2.86 27.80 -2.15
CA LYS A 3 -2.03 26.67 -2.56
C LYS A 3 -1.53 25.79 -1.40
N GLU A 4 -1.98 26.03 -0.16
CA GLU A 4 -1.45 25.31 1.01
C GLU A 4 -2.27 24.12 1.51
N SER A 5 -3.58 23.99 1.20
CA SER A 5 -4.43 22.95 1.82
C SER A 5 -4.60 21.62 1.06
N GLN A 6 -3.89 21.41 -0.06
CA GLN A 6 -3.97 20.15 -0.82
C GLN A 6 -2.88 19.14 -0.42
N ASN A 7 -1.76 19.59 0.17
CA ASN A 7 -0.57 18.77 0.40
C ASN A 7 -0.70 17.72 1.54
N ASP A 8 -1.72 17.80 2.39
CA ASP A 8 -1.85 16.89 3.54
C ASP A 8 -2.95 15.83 3.41
N LYS A 9 -3.88 15.98 2.47
CA LYS A 9 -5.00 15.04 2.34
C LYS A 9 -4.57 13.62 1.96
N GLY A 10 -3.63 13.50 1.02
CA GLY A 10 -3.10 12.20 0.61
C GLY A 10 -2.29 11.51 1.71
N LYS A 11 -1.58 12.29 2.54
CA LYS A 11 -0.88 11.77 3.71
C LYS A 11 -1.85 11.28 4.77
N ASP A 12 -2.89 12.06 5.07
CA ASP A 12 -3.91 11.68 6.05
C ASP A 12 -4.66 10.41 5.64
N LEU A 13 -4.96 10.26 4.34
CA LEU A 13 -5.54 9.03 3.80
C LEU A 13 -4.62 7.82 3.97
N LEU A 14 -3.33 8.00 3.69
CA LEU A 14 -2.33 6.96 3.88
C LEU A 14 -2.22 6.57 5.36
N GLU A 15 -2.17 7.54 6.29
CA GLU A 15 -2.13 7.29 7.73
C GLU A 15 -3.35 6.50 8.22
N GLN A 16 -4.55 6.87 7.76
CA GLN A 16 -5.78 6.17 8.12
C GLN A 16 -5.73 4.70 7.68
N VAL A 17 -5.28 4.43 6.45
CA VAL A 17 -5.13 3.05 5.97
C VAL A 17 -4.10 2.28 6.78
N ILE A 18 -2.95 2.88 7.09
CA ILE A 18 -1.92 2.26 7.92
C ILE A 18 -2.51 1.87 9.28
N HIS A 19 -3.25 2.77 9.91
CA HIS A 19 -3.87 2.53 11.22
C HIS A 19 -4.90 1.40 11.19
N LEU A 20 -5.70 1.30 10.12
CA LEU A 20 -6.76 0.30 10.00
C LEU A 20 -6.27 -1.11 9.67
N THR A 21 -5.09 -1.25 9.04
CA THR A 21 -4.58 -2.56 8.58
C THR A 21 -4.08 -3.46 9.70
N GLY A 22 -3.78 -2.91 10.88
CA GLY A 22 -3.15 -3.66 11.98
C GLY A 22 -1.71 -4.13 11.68
N ILE A 23 -1.13 -3.72 10.55
CA ILE A 23 0.25 -4.03 10.15
C ILE A 23 1.19 -2.98 10.77
N PRO A 24 2.40 -3.35 11.24
CA PRO A 24 3.36 -2.39 11.78
C PRO A 24 3.58 -1.21 10.84
N ALA A 25 3.31 0.01 11.33
CA ALA A 25 3.24 1.22 10.51
C ALA A 25 4.47 1.45 9.62
N LYS A 26 5.66 1.14 10.14
CA LYS A 26 6.93 1.27 9.40
C LYS A 26 7.03 0.30 8.21
N ALA A 27 6.51 -0.92 8.38
CA ALA A 27 6.54 -1.94 7.32
C ALA A 27 5.56 -1.57 6.21
N ILE A 28 4.29 -1.34 6.55
CA ILE A 28 3.27 -1.02 5.54
C ILE A 28 3.53 0.32 4.85
N ARG A 29 4.05 1.34 5.54
CA ARG A 29 4.43 2.62 4.91
C ARG A 29 5.49 2.42 3.84
N ARG A 30 6.52 1.61 4.11
CA ARG A 30 7.59 1.33 3.14
C ARG A 30 7.03 0.64 1.90
N GLU A 31 6.18 -0.35 2.09
CA GLU A 31 5.59 -1.11 0.98
C GLU A 31 4.62 -0.27 0.15
N LEU A 32 3.70 0.46 0.80
CA LEU A 32 2.76 1.35 0.09
C LEU A 32 3.50 2.44 -0.68
N LYS A 33 4.56 3.03 -0.10
CA LYS A 33 5.42 3.99 -0.80
C LYS A 33 6.08 3.36 -2.03
N SER A 34 6.64 2.16 -1.91
CA SER A 34 7.24 1.46 -3.05
C SER A 34 6.23 1.22 -4.18
N ILE A 35 4.98 0.89 -3.85
CA ILE A 35 3.93 0.66 -4.84
C ILE A 35 3.48 1.98 -5.48
N LEU A 36 3.38 3.07 -4.71
CA LEU A 36 3.11 4.42 -5.24
C LEU A 36 4.20 4.85 -6.23
N ASP A 37 5.47 4.69 -5.85
CA ASP A 37 6.63 5.01 -6.70
C ASP A 37 6.61 4.19 -7.99
N LYS A 38 6.36 2.87 -7.90
CA LYS A 38 6.22 1.97 -9.08
C LYS A 38 5.10 2.41 -10.03
N LYS A 39 4.03 3.01 -9.49
CA LYS A 39 2.86 3.45 -10.26
C LYS A 39 2.96 4.93 -10.69
N ASN A 40 4.04 5.64 -10.36
CA ASN A 40 4.20 7.07 -10.61
C ASN A 40 3.06 7.93 -10.00
N ILE A 41 2.56 7.52 -8.83
CA ILE A 41 1.49 8.24 -8.12
C ILE A 41 2.12 9.18 -7.09
N ASP A 42 1.89 10.49 -7.22
CA ASP A 42 2.30 11.45 -6.21
C ASP A 42 1.43 11.34 -4.95
N LEU A 43 2.07 11.34 -3.79
CA LEU A 43 1.41 11.27 -2.50
C LEU A 43 0.50 12.48 -2.26
N ASN A 44 0.85 13.64 -2.80
CA ASN A 44 0.07 14.86 -2.61
C ASN A 44 -1.18 14.90 -3.50
N SER A 45 -1.22 14.12 -4.57
CA SER A 45 -2.39 13.96 -5.44
C SER A 45 -3.18 12.68 -5.14
N LEU A 46 -2.80 11.94 -4.09
CA LEU A 46 -3.34 10.62 -3.81
C LEU A 46 -4.84 10.68 -3.48
N THR A 47 -5.63 10.02 -4.31
CA THR A 47 -7.07 9.84 -4.10
C THR A 47 -7.39 8.53 -3.37
N ILE A 48 -8.61 8.43 -2.81
CA ILE A 48 -9.11 7.19 -2.20
C ILE A 48 -9.08 6.01 -3.19
N ASP A 49 -9.42 6.24 -4.45
CA ASP A 49 -9.48 5.16 -5.45
C ASP A 49 -8.09 4.66 -5.83
N GLU A 50 -7.12 5.55 -5.94
CA GLU A 50 -5.71 5.19 -6.15
C GLU A 50 -5.16 4.43 -4.94
N LEU A 51 -5.43 4.92 -3.73
CA LEU A 51 -5.03 4.24 -2.50
C LEU A 51 -5.64 2.84 -2.40
N ARG A 52 -6.92 2.66 -2.77
CA ARG A 52 -7.56 1.34 -2.84
C ARG A 52 -6.84 0.41 -3.82
N ARG A 53 -6.43 0.90 -4.98
CA ARG A 53 -5.66 0.12 -5.99
C ARG A 53 -4.28 -0.27 -5.47
N VAL A 54 -3.61 0.63 -4.76
CA VAL A 54 -2.28 0.40 -4.16
C VAL A 54 -2.36 -0.67 -3.08
N VAL A 55 -3.31 -0.55 -2.14
CA VAL A 55 -3.53 -1.55 -1.08
C VAL A 55 -3.92 -2.91 -1.65
N ALA A 56 -4.82 -2.93 -2.65
CA ALA A 56 -5.19 -4.19 -3.30
C ALA A 56 -3.99 -4.86 -4.00
N SER A 57 -3.11 -4.06 -4.61
CA SER A 57 -1.88 -4.57 -5.22
C SER A 57 -0.95 -5.18 -4.16
N TYR A 58 -0.77 -4.50 -3.02
CA TYR A 58 0.01 -5.00 -1.89
C TYR A 58 -0.52 -6.33 -1.33
N LEU A 59 -1.83 -6.40 -1.06
CA LEU A 59 -2.47 -7.61 -0.56
C LEU A 59 -2.33 -8.77 -1.54
N ARG A 60 -2.43 -8.50 -2.85
CA ARG A 60 -2.24 -9.51 -3.88
C ARG A 60 -0.81 -10.04 -3.89
N GLU A 61 0.20 -9.17 -3.79
CA GLU A 61 1.61 -9.60 -3.72
C GLU A 61 1.88 -10.48 -2.49
N ILE A 62 1.30 -10.13 -1.33
CA ILE A 62 1.40 -10.96 -0.11
C ILE A 62 0.74 -12.32 -0.32
N MET A 63 -0.51 -12.34 -0.79
CA MET A 63 -1.26 -13.58 -0.98
C MET A 63 -0.59 -14.49 -2.00
N SER A 64 -0.10 -13.94 -3.12
CA SER A 64 0.66 -14.70 -4.12
C SER A 64 1.90 -15.33 -3.50
N THR A 65 2.67 -14.57 -2.71
CA THR A 65 3.87 -15.09 -2.04
C THR A 65 3.54 -16.18 -1.02
N ALA A 66 2.45 -16.02 -0.26
CA ALA A 66 2.00 -17.00 0.72
C ALA A 66 1.49 -18.29 0.06
N LEU A 67 0.74 -18.16 -1.03
CA LEU A 67 0.25 -19.28 -1.85
C LEU A 67 1.41 -20.05 -2.48
N ASP A 68 2.40 -19.35 -3.04
CA ASP A 68 3.56 -19.97 -3.68
C ASP A 68 4.39 -20.80 -2.68
N ARG A 69 4.60 -20.27 -1.47
CA ARG A 69 5.23 -21.03 -0.37
C ARG A 69 4.45 -22.27 0.02
N SER A 70 3.11 -22.19 0.06
CA SER A 70 2.25 -23.34 0.41
C SER A 70 2.22 -24.44 -0.65
N GLN A 71 2.54 -24.11 -1.91
CA GLN A 71 2.63 -25.07 -3.02
C GLN A 71 4.02 -25.75 -3.04
N HIS A 72 5.08 -25.02 -2.68
CA HIS A 72 6.43 -25.56 -2.60
C HIS A 72 6.57 -26.64 -1.50
N ASP A 73 5.92 -26.42 -0.34
CA ASP A 73 5.93 -27.36 0.80
C ASP A 73 5.28 -28.73 0.49
N LYS A 74 4.41 -28.80 -0.52
CA LYS A 74 3.75 -30.06 -0.96
C LYS A 74 4.55 -30.88 -1.97
N SER A 75 5.69 -30.37 -2.45
CA SER A 75 6.47 -31.02 -3.51
C SER A 75 7.68 -31.82 -2.99
N GLU A 76 7.94 -31.80 -1.68
CA GLU A 76 9.07 -32.50 -1.04
C GLU A 76 8.65 -33.64 -0.08
N ASN A 77 7.49 -34.28 -0.29
CA ASN A 77 7.09 -35.44 0.52
C ASN A 77 6.49 -36.59 -0.28
#